data_AF-A0AA38LK35-F1
#
_entry.id   AF-A0AA38LK35-F1
#
_cell.length_a   1.000
_cell.length_b   1.000
_cell.length_c   1.000
_cell.angle_alpha   90.00
_cell.angle_beta   90.00
_cell.angle_gamma   90.00
#
_symmetry.space_group_name_H-M   'P 1'
#
loop_
_entity.id
_entity.type
_entity.pdbx_description
1 polymer ?
#
loop_
_entity_poly.entity_id
_entity_poly.type
_entity_poly.pdbx_seq_one_letter_code
_entity_poly.pdbx_strand_id
1 'polypeptide(L)'
;GFVFSLFYSEVIDAYGVLISDLAITITKFLIAALGLDPRAFYQSNFGKCTPDLFISSFNFLEHKCVGDEALVSHADTGVVTIVYNDDKEGLEVRSKQGEWVNVKPTPDSFIVNVGDSMKVWSNGRYRSAHHRVLFKG
;
A
#
# COMPACT_ATOMS: atom_id res chain seq x y z
N GLY A 1 -5.14 3.83 27.03
CA GLY A 1 -3.96 4.12 26.20
C GLY A 1 -2.74 3.55 26.88
N PHE A 2 -1.85 2.93 26.12
CA PHE A 2 -0.58 2.39 26.61
C PHE A 2 0.57 3.22 26.04
N VAL A 3 1.64 3.41 26.81
CA VAL A 3 2.87 4.09 26.35
C VAL A 3 3.87 2.99 26.02
N PHE A 4 4.34 2.95 24.78
CA PHE A 4 5.39 2.01 24.37
C PHE A 4 6.77 2.48 24.85
N SER A 5 7.71 1.54 24.95
CA SER A 5 9.13 1.85 25.19
C SER A 5 9.66 2.81 24.11
N LEU A 6 10.54 3.74 24.52
CA LEU A 6 11.23 4.69 23.63
C LEU A 6 11.83 4.01 22.39
N PHE A 7 12.36 2.79 22.58
CA PHE A 7 12.94 1.98 21.50
C PHE A 7 11.96 1.71 20.35
N TYR A 8 10.70 1.34 20.65
CA TYR A 8 9.73 1.05 19.59
C TYR A 8 9.32 2.30 18.82
N SER A 9 9.22 3.45 19.51
CA SER A 9 8.93 4.73 18.86
C SER A 9 10.03 5.09 17.85
N GLU A 10 11.29 5.02 18.25
CA GLU A 10 12.44 5.36 17.39
C GLU A 10 12.51 4.47 16.14
N VAL A 11 12.24 3.17 16.29
CA VAL A 11 12.24 2.23 15.15
C VAL A 11 11.10 2.55 14.18
N ILE A 12 9.89 2.80 14.70
CA ILE A 12 8.73 3.14 13.86
C ILE A 12 8.93 4.50 13.17
N ASP A 13 9.50 5.48 13.85
CA ASP A 13 9.83 6.79 13.27
C ASP A 13 10.86 6.66 12.15
N ALA A 14 11.95 5.91 12.39
CA ALA A 14 12.96 5.66 11.38
C ALA A 14 12.40 4.92 10.15
N TYR A 15 11.57 3.89 10.38
CA TYR A 15 10.88 3.18 9.31
C TYR A 15 9.93 4.10 8.53
N GLY A 16 9.16 4.93 9.24
CA GLY A 16 8.25 5.90 8.66
C GLY A 16 8.94 6.88 7.72
N VAL A 17 10.12 7.40 8.09
CA VAL A 17 10.94 8.27 7.24
C VAL A 17 11.36 7.54 5.95
N LEU A 18 11.91 6.33 6.08
CA LEU A 18 12.42 5.56 4.93
C LEU A 18 11.30 5.19 3.94
N ILE A 19 10.15 4.72 4.43
CA ILE A 19 9.01 4.38 3.58
C ILE A 19 8.39 5.62 2.93
N SER A 20 8.40 6.77 3.63
CA SER A 20 7.95 8.04 3.06
C SER A 20 8.83 8.45 1.87
N ASP A 21 10.15 8.37 2.02
CA ASP A 21 11.09 8.68 0.93
C ASP A 21 10.93 7.73 -0.26
N LEU A 22 10.68 6.45 0.01
CA LEU A 22 10.37 5.46 -1.03
C LEU A 22 9.06 5.80 -1.75
N ALA A 23 7.99 6.16 -1.02
CA ALA A 23 6.71 6.54 -1.61
C ALA A 23 6.82 7.80 -2.49
N ILE A 24 7.58 8.80 -2.05
CA ILE A 24 7.91 10.00 -2.84
C ILE A 24 8.62 9.60 -4.14
N THR A 25 9.60 8.71 -4.03
CA THR A 25 10.40 8.25 -5.17
C THR A 25 9.55 7.52 -6.20
N ILE A 26 8.73 6.56 -5.76
CA ILE A 26 7.79 5.83 -6.62
C ILE A 26 6.80 6.79 -7.28
N THR A 27 6.23 7.72 -6.52
CA THR A 27 5.28 8.71 -7.04
C THR A 27 5.90 9.54 -8.16
N LYS A 28 7.14 9.99 -7.99
CA LYS A 28 7.90 10.72 -9.03
C LYS A 28 8.14 9.86 -10.27
N PHE A 29 8.44 8.57 -10.13
CA PHE A 29 8.55 7.66 -11.27
C PHE A 29 7.22 7.52 -12.03
N LEU A 30 6.09 7.38 -11.33
CA LEU A 30 4.77 7.34 -11.94
C LEU A 30 4.47 8.64 -12.71
N ILE A 31 4.76 9.80 -12.12
CA ILE A 31 4.58 11.08 -12.80
C ILE A 31 5.45 11.19 -14.06
N ALA A 32 6.72 10.80 -13.98
CA ALA A 32 7.63 10.84 -15.12
C ALA A 32 7.14 9.94 -16.27
N ALA A 33 6.62 8.75 -15.96
CA ALA A 33 6.04 7.84 -16.95
C ALA A 33 4.76 8.39 -17.61
N LEU A 34 4.12 9.42 -17.03
CA LEU A 34 3.04 10.15 -17.69
C LEU A 34 3.53 11.20 -18.69
N GLY A 35 4.85 11.48 -18.75
CA GLY A 35 5.47 12.51 -19.58
C GLY A 35 5.53 13.90 -18.93
N LEU A 36 5.39 13.96 -17.61
CA LEU A 36 5.37 15.21 -16.83
C LEU A 36 6.69 15.41 -16.09
N ASP A 37 7.00 16.66 -15.72
CA ASP A 37 8.13 16.95 -14.84
C ASP A 37 7.84 16.39 -13.43
N PRO A 38 8.58 15.37 -12.97
CA PRO A 38 8.27 14.68 -11.72
C PRO A 38 8.52 15.55 -10.50
N ARG A 39 9.48 16.48 -10.54
CA ARG A 39 9.81 17.32 -9.39
C ARG A 39 8.79 18.43 -9.23
N ALA A 40 8.52 19.17 -10.30
CA ALA A 40 7.58 20.29 -10.29
C ALA A 40 6.16 19.80 -9.98
N PHE A 41 5.71 18.75 -10.67
CA PHE A 41 4.36 18.23 -10.46
C PHE A 41 4.17 17.65 -9.06
N TYR A 42 5.15 16.89 -8.53
CA TYR A 42 5.09 16.40 -7.16
C TYR A 42 4.98 17.56 -6.17
N GLN A 43 5.84 18.56 -6.29
CA GLN A 43 5.85 19.69 -5.36
C GLN A 43 4.52 20.46 -5.36
N SER A 44 3.95 20.72 -6.53
CA SER A 44 2.70 21.47 -6.67
C SER A 44 1.46 20.73 -6.19
N ASN A 45 1.42 19.40 -6.38
CA ASN A 45 0.18 18.62 -6.19
C ASN A 45 0.23 17.69 -4.96
N PHE A 46 1.42 17.23 -4.57
CA PHE A 46 1.63 16.25 -3.49
C PHE A 46 2.63 16.71 -2.41
N GLY A 47 3.29 17.85 -2.59
CA GLY A 47 4.33 18.34 -1.66
C GLY A 47 3.85 18.67 -0.25
N LYS A 48 2.52 18.70 -0.04
CA LYS A 48 1.87 18.88 1.27
C LYS A 48 1.17 17.60 1.78
N CYS A 49 1.20 16.52 1.01
CA CYS A 49 0.63 15.25 1.44
C CYS A 49 1.46 14.70 2.60
N THR A 50 0.78 14.28 3.67
CA THR A 50 1.39 13.56 4.78
C THR A 50 1.26 12.06 4.54
N PRO A 51 2.34 11.29 4.67
CA PRO A 51 2.27 9.84 4.62
C PRO A 51 1.57 9.32 5.88
N ASP A 52 0.66 8.37 5.70
CA ASP A 52 0.01 7.66 6.79
C ASP A 52 0.60 6.25 6.91
N LEU A 53 0.98 5.84 8.12
CA LEU A 53 1.48 4.49 8.39
C LEU A 53 0.37 3.67 9.05
N PHE A 54 0.01 2.55 8.40
CA PHE A 54 -0.93 1.57 8.93
C PHE A 54 -0.22 0.25 9.21
N ILE A 55 -0.24 -0.20 10.48
CA ILE A 55 0.31 -1.48 10.91
C ILE A 55 -0.85 -2.36 11.37
N SER A 56 -1.01 -3.53 10.74
CA SER A 56 -2.06 -4.49 11.08
C SER A 56 -1.48 -5.88 11.29
N SER A 57 -2.04 -6.61 12.26
CA SER A 57 -1.73 -8.02 12.51
C SER A 57 -3.03 -8.81 12.42
N PHE A 58 -3.17 -9.62 11.38
CA PHE A 58 -4.30 -10.52 11.20
C PHE A 58 -3.94 -11.89 11.77
N ASN A 59 -4.36 -12.15 13.01
CA ASN A 59 -4.21 -13.47 13.62
C ASN A 59 -5.43 -14.33 13.32
N PHE A 60 -5.23 -15.64 13.14
CA PHE A 60 -6.35 -16.60 13.08
C PHE A 60 -7.08 -16.56 14.42
N LEU A 61 -8.28 -15.98 14.41
CA LEU A 61 -9.19 -16.08 15.54
C LEU A 61 -9.97 -17.39 15.42
N GLU A 62 -10.33 -18.00 16.55
CA GLU A 62 -10.97 -19.33 16.66
C GLU A 62 -12.32 -19.49 15.90
N HIS A 63 -12.77 -18.46 15.19
CA HIS A 63 -14.03 -18.43 14.43
C HIS A 63 -13.89 -17.93 12.99
N LYS A 64 -12.66 -17.83 12.45
CA LYS A 64 -12.42 -17.45 11.06
C LYS A 64 -12.04 -18.68 10.23
N CYS A 65 -12.78 -18.89 9.15
CA CYS A 65 -12.56 -20.00 8.23
C CYS A 65 -11.58 -19.60 7.12
N VAL A 66 -10.88 -20.59 6.56
CA VAL A 66 -10.09 -20.40 5.34
C VAL A 66 -11.00 -19.86 4.23
N GLY A 67 -10.59 -18.77 3.60
CA GLY A 67 -11.36 -18.08 2.57
C GLY A 67 -12.21 -16.91 3.07
N ASP A 68 -12.36 -16.72 4.38
CA ASP A 68 -12.99 -15.51 4.94
C ASP A 68 -12.12 -14.28 4.67
N GLU A 69 -12.75 -13.13 4.43
CA GLU A 69 -12.04 -11.86 4.28
C GLU A 69 -11.52 -11.36 5.66
N ALA A 70 -10.19 -11.32 5.80
CA ALA A 70 -9.48 -10.67 6.90
C ALA A 70 -9.46 -9.14 6.70
N LEU A 71 -9.31 -8.72 5.45
CA LEU A 71 -9.47 -7.34 4.99
C LEU A 71 -10.43 -7.33 3.80
N VAL A 72 -11.55 -6.64 3.95
CA VAL A 72 -12.61 -6.58 2.95
C VAL A 72 -12.08 -5.94 1.66
N SER A 73 -12.60 -6.40 0.52
CA SER A 73 -12.27 -5.80 -0.79
C SER A 73 -12.47 -4.28 -0.82
N HIS A 74 -11.40 -3.55 -1.06
CA HIS A 74 -11.41 -2.08 -1.19
C HIS A 74 -10.29 -1.61 -2.13
N ALA A 75 -10.22 -0.32 -2.37
CA ALA A 75 -9.10 0.34 -3.01
C ALA A 75 -8.66 1.52 -2.13
N ASP A 76 -7.36 1.80 -2.10
CA ASP A 76 -6.84 2.85 -1.23
C ASP A 76 -7.11 4.23 -1.82
N THR A 77 -7.44 5.18 -0.96
CA THR A 77 -7.78 6.55 -1.37
C THR A 77 -6.54 7.39 -1.73
N GLY A 78 -5.36 7.00 -1.24
CA GLY A 78 -4.10 7.73 -1.39
C GLY A 78 -3.51 7.71 -2.80
N VAL A 79 -2.25 8.14 -2.90
CA VAL A 79 -1.49 8.18 -4.16
C VAL A 79 -0.91 6.80 -4.48
N VAL A 80 -0.13 6.27 -3.53
CA VAL A 80 0.43 4.92 -3.54
C VAL A 80 0.37 4.34 -2.14
N THR A 81 0.22 3.02 -2.04
CA THR A 81 0.34 2.26 -0.79
C THR A 81 1.50 1.29 -0.95
N ILE A 82 2.41 1.28 0.03
CA ILE A 82 3.53 0.35 0.10
C ILE A 82 3.19 -0.69 1.16
N VAL A 83 3.05 -1.94 0.74
CA VAL A 83 2.69 -3.06 1.60
C VAL A 83 3.91 -3.93 1.78
N TYR A 84 4.37 -4.02 3.04
CA TYR A 84 5.22 -5.12 3.48
C TYR A 84 4.31 -6.27 3.93
N ASN A 85 4.56 -7.46 3.42
CA ASN A 85 3.85 -8.66 3.81
C ASN A 85 4.89 -9.68 4.28
N ASP A 86 4.71 -10.21 5.48
CA ASP A 86 5.63 -11.09 6.21
C ASP A 86 5.67 -12.51 5.62
N ASP A 87 5.90 -12.62 4.32
CA ASP A 87 5.91 -13.85 3.53
C ASP A 87 4.64 -14.73 3.64
N LYS A 88 3.55 -14.17 4.17
CA LYS A 88 2.26 -14.86 4.34
C LYS A 88 1.37 -14.71 3.12
N GLU A 89 0.74 -15.81 2.71
CA GLU A 89 -0.28 -15.75 1.66
C GLU A 89 -1.58 -15.08 2.16
N GLY A 90 -2.40 -14.62 1.22
CA GLY A 90 -3.75 -14.15 1.51
C GLY A 90 -4.13 -12.86 0.80
N LEU A 91 -3.14 -12.03 0.44
CA LEU A 91 -3.38 -10.81 -0.33
C LEU A 91 -3.78 -11.16 -1.77
N GLU A 92 -4.93 -10.67 -2.19
CA GLU A 92 -5.42 -10.80 -3.56
C GLU A 92 -5.66 -9.41 -4.16
N VAL A 93 -5.31 -9.26 -5.44
CA VAL A 93 -5.58 -8.05 -6.25
C VAL A 93 -6.53 -8.39 -7.39
N ARG A 94 -7.43 -7.46 -7.71
CA ARG A 94 -8.38 -7.64 -8.79
C ARG A 94 -7.73 -7.27 -10.14
N SER A 95 -7.66 -8.24 -11.03
CA SER A 95 -7.13 -8.09 -12.39
C SER A 95 -8.01 -7.17 -13.25
N LYS A 96 -7.50 -6.80 -14.44
CA LYS A 96 -8.25 -5.99 -15.41
C LYS A 96 -9.52 -6.69 -15.90
N GLN A 97 -9.52 -8.02 -15.90
CA GLN A 97 -10.61 -8.89 -16.32
C GLN A 97 -11.68 -9.06 -15.22
N GLY A 98 -11.41 -8.58 -14.00
CA GLY A 98 -12.35 -8.68 -12.88
C GLY A 98 -12.09 -9.86 -11.94
N GLU A 99 -11.15 -10.74 -12.29
CA GLU A 99 -10.73 -11.90 -11.50
C GLU A 99 -9.80 -11.52 -10.35
N TRP A 100 -9.93 -12.21 -9.22
CA TRP A 100 -8.99 -12.09 -8.09
C TRP A 100 -7.73 -12.91 -8.36
N VAL A 101 -6.57 -12.28 -8.16
CA VAL A 101 -5.26 -12.89 -8.36
C VAL A 101 -4.48 -12.85 -7.05
N ASN A 102 -4.03 -14.01 -6.58
CA ASN A 102 -3.18 -14.12 -5.40
C ASN A 102 -1.83 -13.44 -5.66
N VAL A 103 -1.42 -12.56 -4.75
CA VAL A 103 -0.07 -11.99 -4.76
C VAL A 103 0.84 -12.94 -4.00
N LYS A 104 1.73 -13.60 -4.74
CA LYS A 104 2.73 -14.46 -4.13
C LYS A 104 3.67 -13.60 -3.28
N PRO A 105 3.86 -13.92 -1.99
CA PRO A 105 4.85 -13.26 -1.19
C PRO A 105 6.22 -13.44 -1.83
N THR A 106 6.96 -12.36 -1.91
CA THR A 106 8.31 -12.34 -2.49
C THR A 106 9.24 -11.82 -1.41
N PRO A 107 10.20 -12.64 -0.95
CA PRO A 107 11.12 -12.24 0.10
C PRO A 107 11.83 -10.92 -0.23
N ASP A 108 12.13 -10.14 0.80
CA ASP A 108 12.85 -8.87 0.71
C ASP A 108 12.25 -7.85 -0.28
N SER A 109 10.92 -7.87 -0.44
CA SER A 109 10.22 -6.99 -1.38
C SER A 109 9.01 -6.30 -0.77
N PHE A 110 8.64 -5.17 -1.37
CA PHE A 110 7.39 -4.49 -1.10
C PHE A 110 6.44 -4.63 -2.27
N ILE A 111 5.16 -4.73 -1.95
CA ILE A 111 4.07 -4.64 -2.92
C ILE A 111 3.65 -3.18 -2.99
N VAL A 112 3.47 -2.64 -4.20
CA VAL A 112 3.08 -1.25 -4.39
C VAL A 112 1.73 -1.20 -5.10
N ASN A 113 0.74 -0.66 -4.40
CA ASN A 113 -0.59 -0.42 -4.94
C ASN A 113 -0.70 1.05 -5.36
N VAL A 114 -1.30 1.31 -6.52
CA VAL A 114 -1.72 2.66 -6.89
C VAL A 114 -3.10 2.92 -6.30
N GLY A 115 -3.30 4.07 -5.68
CA GLY A 115 -4.58 4.47 -5.09
C GLY A 115 -5.43 5.36 -6.00
N ASP A 116 -6.61 5.71 -5.51
CA ASP A 116 -7.61 6.48 -6.23
C ASP A 116 -7.14 7.89 -6.58
N SER A 117 -6.36 8.53 -5.71
CA SER A 117 -5.83 9.89 -5.99
C SER A 117 -4.96 9.89 -7.25
N MET A 118 -4.06 8.91 -7.40
CA MET A 118 -3.19 8.82 -8.58
C MET A 118 -3.99 8.42 -9.85
N LYS A 119 -5.01 7.58 -9.70
CA LYS A 119 -5.96 7.29 -10.81
C LYS A 119 -6.61 8.58 -11.31
N VAL A 120 -7.10 9.44 -10.41
CA VAL A 120 -7.73 10.72 -10.79
C VAL A 120 -6.72 11.66 -11.44
N TRP A 121 -5.55 11.87 -10.80
CA TRP A 121 -4.51 12.77 -11.32
C TRP A 121 -3.96 12.35 -12.67
N SER A 122 -3.88 11.04 -12.93
CA SER A 122 -3.44 10.49 -14.21
C SER A 122 -4.55 10.42 -15.27
N ASN A 123 -5.75 10.94 -14.97
CA ASN A 123 -6.94 10.84 -15.80
C ASN A 123 -7.25 9.39 -16.22
N GLY A 124 -7.15 8.46 -15.27
CA GLY A 124 -7.43 7.04 -15.46
C GLY A 124 -6.33 6.23 -16.16
N ARG A 125 -5.18 6.84 -16.49
CA ARG A 125 -4.04 6.12 -17.10
C ARG A 125 -3.46 5.07 -16.13
N TYR A 126 -3.41 5.40 -14.85
CA TYR A 126 -3.19 4.41 -13.79
C TYR A 126 -4.52 3.91 -13.23
N ARG A 127 -4.55 2.62 -12.86
CA ARG A 127 -5.71 1.99 -12.22
C ARG A 127 -5.45 1.86 -10.73
N SER A 128 -6.47 2.22 -9.95
CA SER A 128 -6.50 1.95 -8.53
C SER A 128 -6.55 0.43 -8.30
N ALA A 129 -5.70 -0.07 -7.40
CA ALA A 129 -5.59 -1.49 -7.10
C ALA A 129 -6.67 -1.90 -6.09
N HIS A 130 -7.75 -2.50 -6.60
CA HIS A 130 -8.71 -3.19 -5.74
C HIS A 130 -8.05 -4.44 -5.16
N HIS A 131 -8.02 -4.53 -3.84
CA HIS A 131 -7.35 -5.61 -3.13
C HIS A 131 -8.14 -6.03 -1.89
N ARG A 132 -7.87 -7.26 -1.44
CA ARG A 132 -8.44 -7.86 -0.23
C ARG A 132 -7.42 -8.80 0.42
N VAL A 133 -7.65 -9.17 1.67
CA VAL A 133 -6.86 -10.23 2.34
C VAL A 133 -7.81 -11.32 2.77
N LEU A 134 -7.50 -12.56 2.40
CA LEU A 134 -8.21 -13.76 2.86
C LEU A 134 -7.40 -14.47 3.94
N PHE A 135 -8.07 -15.08 4.91
CA PHE A 135 -7.44 -16.08 5.77
C PHE A 135 -7.05 -17.30 4.91
N LYS A 136 -5.76 -17.62 4.85
CA LYS A 136 -5.21 -18.84 4.21
C LYS A 136 -4.81 -19.83 5.29
N GLY A 137 -5.04 -21.13 5.07
CA GLY A 137 -4.65 -22.19 6.03
C GLY A 137 -3.15 -22.42 6.07
#